data_AF-A0A3B1DY04-F1
#
_entry.id   AF-A0A3B1DY04-F1
#
_cell.length_a   1.000
_cell.length_b   1.000
_cell.length_c   1.000
_cell.angle_alpha   90.00
_cell.angle_beta   90.00
_cell.angle_gamma   90.00
#
_symmetry.space_group_name_H-M   'P 1'
#
loop_
_entity.id
_entity.type
_entity.pdbx_description
1 polymer ?
#
loop_
_entity_poly.entity_id
_entity_poly.type
_entity_poly.pdbx_seq_one_letter_code
_entity_poly.pdbx_strand_id
1 'polypeptide(L)'
;MDINLDTGRDRLIVATQGRGAWSTDILYCEGDWNGDGITNSIDVLAFLNDWAAGSEDADFNDDGIVNTQDVLAFLNAWNVGC
;
A
#
# COMPACT_ATOMS: atom_id res chain seq x y z
N MET A 1 -19.01 -0.45 -19.71
CA MET A 1 -18.30 -1.08 -18.59
C MET A 1 -17.70 0.08 -17.87
N ASP A 2 -18.10 0.26 -16.63
CA ASP A 2 -17.79 1.47 -15.88
C ASP A 2 -16.92 1.04 -14.71
N ILE A 3 -15.71 1.57 -14.66
CA ILE A 3 -14.75 1.34 -13.60
C ILE A 3 -14.70 2.63 -12.78
N ASN A 4 -14.93 2.52 -11.47
CA ASN A 4 -14.90 3.64 -10.55
C ASN A 4 -14.04 3.30 -9.33
N LEU A 5 -13.09 4.16 -9.02
CA LEU A 5 -12.25 4.08 -7.84
C LEU A 5 -12.83 5.03 -6.79
N ASP A 6 -13.42 4.44 -5.75
CA ASP A 6 -14.05 5.18 -4.65
C ASP A 6 -13.08 5.23 -3.46
N THR A 7 -12.17 6.21 -3.50
CA THR A 7 -11.18 6.44 -2.45
C THR A 7 -11.78 6.91 -1.13
N GLY A 8 -13.04 7.37 -1.12
CA GLY A 8 -13.72 7.76 0.14
C GLY A 8 -14.25 6.56 0.92
N ARG A 9 -14.27 5.37 0.30
CA ARG A 9 -14.72 4.11 0.89
C ARG A 9 -13.77 2.96 0.59
N ASP A 10 -12.54 3.29 0.17
CA ASP A 10 -11.50 2.34 -0.20
C ASP A 10 -12.06 1.19 -1.02
N ARG A 11 -12.73 1.50 -2.14
CA ARG A 11 -13.39 0.48 -2.96
C ARG A 11 -13.21 0.67 -4.45
N LEU A 12 -12.79 -0.37 -5.15
CA LEU A 12 -12.85 -0.45 -6.60
C LEU A 12 -14.18 -1.06 -7.02
N ILE A 13 -14.92 -0.36 -7.88
CA ILE A 13 -16.22 -0.78 -8.39
C ILE A 13 -16.13 -1.02 -9.90
N VAL A 14 -16.58 -2.19 -10.35
CA VAL A 14 -16.69 -2.53 -11.76
C VAL A 14 -18.15 -2.87 -12.07
N ALA A 15 -18.78 -2.02 -12.88
CA ALA A 15 -20.15 -2.21 -13.33
C ALA A 15 -20.21 -2.55 -14.82
N THR A 16 -21.09 -3.49 -15.16
CA THR A 16 -21.48 -3.73 -16.55
C THR A 16 -22.93 -3.33 -16.73
N GLN A 17 -23.25 -2.63 -17.81
CA GLN A 17 -24.59 -2.12 -18.04
C GLN A 17 -25.56 -3.31 -18.17
N GLY A 18 -26.36 -3.54 -17.13
CA GLY A 18 -27.39 -4.57 -17.08
C GLY A 18 -27.03 -5.91 -16.42
N ARG A 19 -25.80 -6.14 -15.93
CA ARG A 19 -25.43 -7.41 -15.23
C ARG A 19 -24.94 -7.23 -13.79
N GLY A 20 -25.10 -6.04 -13.22
CA GLY A 20 -24.72 -5.72 -11.85
C GLY A 20 -23.37 -5.02 -11.72
N ALA A 21 -23.05 -4.65 -10.48
CA ALA A 21 -21.77 -4.06 -10.08
C ALA A 21 -21.05 -5.00 -9.12
N TRP A 22 -19.76 -5.20 -9.36
CA TRP A 22 -18.84 -5.89 -8.47
C TRP A 22 -18.04 -4.84 -7.73
N SER A 23 -17.74 -5.09 -6.46
CA SER A 23 -16.87 -4.22 -5.69
C SER A 23 -15.89 -5.03 -4.87
N THR A 24 -14.64 -4.58 -4.84
CA THR A 24 -13.61 -5.08 -3.93
C THR A 24 -13.10 -3.91 -3.11
N ASP A 25 -12.80 -4.17 -1.84
CA ASP A 25 -12.09 -3.21 -1.03
C ASP A 25 -10.67 -3.07 -1.60
N ILE A 26 -10.20 -1.84 -1.69
CA ILE A 26 -8.82 -1.46 -1.98
C ILE A 26 -8.26 -0.96 -0.65
N LEU A 27 -8.01 -1.91 0.27
CA LEU A 27 -7.30 -1.59 1.50
C LEU A 27 -5.86 -1.26 1.11
N TYR A 28 -5.60 0.03 0.92
CA TYR A 28 -4.25 0.55 0.69
C TYR A 28 -3.83 1.26 1.97
N CYS A 29 -2.98 0.61 2.73
CA CYS A 29 -2.32 1.22 3.87
C CYS A 29 -0.84 1.30 3.52
N GLU A 30 -0.27 2.49 3.55
CA GLU A 30 1.14 2.67 3.26
C GLU A 30 2.05 1.88 4.22
N GLY A 31 1.54 1.52 5.41
CA GLY A 31 2.22 0.67 6.39
C GLY A 31 2.09 -0.84 6.18
N ASP A 32 1.20 -1.30 5.29
CA ASP A 32 1.01 -2.73 4.94
C ASP A 32 1.92 -3.09 3.77
N TRP A 33 3.18 -3.35 4.10
CA TRP A 33 4.23 -3.61 3.11
C TRP A 33 4.07 -4.96 2.42
N ASN A 34 3.57 -5.97 3.16
CA ASN A 34 3.43 -7.31 2.61
C ASN A 34 2.12 -7.51 1.83
N GLY A 35 1.18 -6.55 1.93
CA GLY A 35 -0.09 -6.52 1.22
C GLY A 35 -1.12 -7.53 1.73
N ASP A 36 -1.02 -7.94 3.00
CA ASP A 36 -1.92 -8.91 3.62
C ASP A 36 -3.18 -8.27 4.24
N GLY A 37 -3.25 -6.94 4.23
CA GLY A 37 -4.33 -6.14 4.77
C GLY A 37 -4.21 -5.86 6.27
N ILE A 38 -3.07 -6.17 6.91
CA ILE A 38 -2.86 -6.01 8.34
C ILE A 38 -1.51 -5.36 8.62
N THR A 39 -1.51 -4.06 8.89
CA THR A 39 -0.30 -3.35 9.37
C THR A 39 0.16 -3.87 10.73
N ASN A 40 1.26 -4.62 10.74
CA ASN A 40 1.87 -5.20 11.94
C ASN A 40 3.40 -5.27 11.83
N SER A 41 4.09 -5.92 12.78
CA SER A 41 5.56 -5.96 12.77
C SER A 41 6.15 -6.80 11.62
N ILE A 42 5.36 -7.63 10.94
CA ILE A 42 5.78 -8.39 9.76
C ILE A 42 6.04 -7.44 8.59
N ASP A 43 5.27 -6.36 8.43
CA ASP A 43 5.49 -5.35 7.39
C ASP A 43 6.81 -4.64 7.56
N VAL A 44 7.15 -4.30 8.81
CA VAL A 44 8.45 -3.70 9.14
C VAL A 44 9.59 -4.64 8.78
N LEU A 45 9.46 -5.93 9.07
CA LEU A 45 10.47 -6.91 8.70
C LEU A 45 10.58 -7.09 7.18
N ALA A 46 9.45 -7.07 6.46
CA ALA A 46 9.42 -7.17 5.00
C ALA A 46 10.10 -5.95 4.36
N PHE A 47 9.74 -4.74 4.77
CA PHE A 47 10.37 -3.50 4.30
C PHE A 47 11.88 -3.48 4.58
N LEU A 48 12.31 -3.86 5.79
CA LEU A 48 13.73 -3.88 6.13
C LEU A 48 14.53 -4.92 5.33
N ASN A 49 13.91 -6.03 4.91
CA ASN A 49 14.57 -6.98 4.02
C ASN A 49 14.80 -6.37 2.63
N ASP A 50 13.80 -5.68 2.08
CA ASP A 50 13.91 -5.02 0.77
C ASP A 50 14.89 -3.85 0.79
N TRP A 51 14.86 -3.05 1.85
CA TRP A 51 15.82 -1.97 2.09
C TRP A 51 17.25 -2.50 2.23
N ALA A 52 17.47 -3.57 2.99
CA ALA A 52 18.79 -4.19 3.15
C ALA A 52 19.29 -4.86 1.85
N ALA A 53 18.39 -5.30 0.98
CA ALA A 53 18.71 -5.80 -0.35
C ALA A 53 19.03 -4.68 -1.36
N GLY A 54 18.77 -3.40 -1.00
CA GLY A 54 18.90 -2.27 -1.90
C GLY A 54 17.87 -2.29 -3.03
N SER A 55 16.67 -2.83 -2.77
CA SER A 55 15.58 -2.84 -3.74
C SER A 55 15.14 -1.41 -4.06
N GLU A 56 14.94 -1.10 -5.35
CA GLU A 56 14.34 0.18 -5.77
C GLU A 56 12.95 0.37 -5.17
N ASP A 57 12.24 -0.72 -4.88
CA ASP A 57 10.92 -0.66 -4.24
C ASP A 57 10.99 -0.07 -2.82
N ALA A 58 12.15 -0.08 -2.16
CA ALA A 58 12.32 0.50 -0.83
C ALA A 58 12.53 2.03 -0.82
N ASP A 59 12.45 2.70 -1.98
CA ASP A 59 12.38 4.16 -2.13
C ASP A 59 10.98 4.67 -1.72
N PHE A 60 10.72 4.62 -0.42
CA PHE A 60 9.40 4.89 0.16
C PHE A 60 8.97 6.35 -0.02
N ASN A 61 9.92 7.28 -0.07
CA ASN A 61 9.61 8.71 -0.23
C ASN A 61 9.60 9.17 -1.70
N ASP A 62 9.80 8.25 -2.65
CA ASP A 62 9.87 8.47 -4.09
C ASP A 62 10.90 9.54 -4.50
N ASP A 63 12.02 9.67 -3.78
CA ASP A 63 13.07 10.66 -4.08
C ASP A 63 14.14 10.15 -5.07
N GLY A 64 14.06 8.87 -5.44
CA GLY A 64 14.98 8.19 -6.34
C GLY A 64 16.20 7.60 -5.64
N ILE A 65 16.29 7.66 -4.31
CA ILE A 65 17.45 7.22 -3.53
C ILE A 65 17.00 6.43 -2.29
N VAL A 66 17.15 5.11 -2.35
CA VAL A 66 16.98 4.23 -1.18
C VAL A 66 18.03 4.55 -0.10
N ASN A 67 17.59 5.16 0.99
CA ASN A 67 18.42 5.54 2.12
C ASN A 67 17.64 5.48 3.44
N THR A 68 18.19 6.03 4.52
CA THR A 68 17.54 6.00 5.83
C THR A 68 16.30 6.90 5.94
N GLN A 69 16.10 7.84 5.02
CA GLN A 69 14.91 8.70 4.97
C GLN A 69 13.67 7.88 4.60
N ASP A 70 13.80 6.86 3.75
CA ASP A 70 12.74 5.92 3.41
C ASP A 70 12.28 5.13 4.63
N VAL A 71 13.25 4.67 5.44
CA VAL A 71 12.95 3.95 6.69
C VAL A 71 12.14 4.84 7.64
N LEU A 72 12.49 6.11 7.76
CA LEU A 72 11.76 7.06 8.60
C LEU A 72 10.37 7.35 8.03
N ALA A 73 10.24 7.49 6.71
CA ALA A 73 8.97 7.72 6.04
C ALA A 73 8.03 6.52 6.21
N PHE A 74 8.53 5.30 5.99
CA PHE A 74 7.79 4.06 6.22
C PHE A 74 7.36 3.92 7.67
N LEU A 75 8.24 4.16 8.66
CA LEU A 75 7.86 4.06 10.08
C LEU A 75 6.82 5.10 10.49
N ASN A 76 6.80 6.27 9.86
CA ASN A 76 5.74 7.26 10.08
C ASN A 76 4.40 6.73 9.53
N ALA A 77 4.38 6.17 8.32
CA ALA A 77 3.19 5.55 7.74
C ALA A 77 2.69 4.35 8.55
N TRP A 78 3.60 3.46 8.96
CA TRP A 78 3.30 2.30 9.80
C TRP A 78 2.68 2.68 11.16
N ASN A 79 3.13 3.77 11.77
CA ASN A 79 2.55 4.28 13.03
C ASN A 79 1.14 4.88 12.86
N VAL A 80 0.78 5.32 11.65
CA VAL A 80 -0.60 5.74 11.33
C VAL A 80 -1.50 4.51 11.22
N GLY A 81 -0.98 3.40 10.68
CA GLY A 81 -1.68 2.13 10.57
C GLY A 81 -2.51 1.99 9.29
N CYS A 82 -3.45 1.04 9.33
CA CYS A 82 -4.69 1.02 8.56
C CYS A 82 -5.81 1.58 9.46
#